data_AF-A0A6B3BUF6-F1
#
_entry.id   AF-A0A6B3BUF6-F1
#
_cell.length_a   1.000
_cell.length_b   1.000
_cell.length_c   1.000
_cell.angle_alpha   90.00
_cell.angle_beta   90.00
_cell.angle_gamma   90.00
#
_symmetry.space_group_name_H-M   'P 1'
#
loop_
_entity.id
_entity.type
_entity.pdbx_description
1 polymer ?
#
loop_
_entity_poly.entity_id
_entity_poly.type
_entity_poly.pdbx_seq_one_letter_code
_entity_poly.pdbx_strand_id
1 'polypeptide(L)'
;MAQQRFMRRGITKILWLKNIAAATRIPTRAEISAPNSTDLTEAMRRRSLPERVLQICDDTARRTEYDEAKRSAARAELLAGSDPDNAPLAARATAAAERYEAARKAFDTASISLRFRAPPRPVLEELIHAHPPTDQQAADGAAFNAETLLSFRSEGDAASST
;
A
#
# COMPACT_ATOMS: atom_id res chain seq x y z
N MET A 1 5.56 -27.36 -3.19
CA MET A 1 6.58 -26.48 -3.82
C MET A 1 7.42 -25.86 -2.71
N ALA A 2 8.74 -25.79 -2.84
CA ALA A 2 9.62 -25.27 -1.79
C ALA A 2 10.60 -24.24 -2.40
N GLN A 3 10.52 -22.99 -1.95
CA GLN A 3 11.46 -21.92 -2.29
C GLN A 3 12.56 -21.92 -1.23
N GLN A 4 13.82 -22.16 -1.61
CA GLN A 4 14.93 -22.27 -0.66
C GLN A 4 16.01 -21.21 -0.97
N ARG A 5 16.40 -20.44 0.06
CA ARG A 5 17.41 -19.37 -0.03
C ARG A 5 18.77 -19.92 0.39
N PHE A 6 19.79 -19.77 -0.45
CA PHE A 6 21.17 -20.16 -0.15
C PHE A 6 22.02 -18.93 0.15
N MET A 7 22.64 -18.87 1.33
CA MET A 7 23.61 -17.83 1.68
C MET A 7 25.02 -18.41 1.66
N ARG A 8 25.91 -17.85 0.83
CA ARG A 8 27.37 -18.03 0.94
C ARG A 8 27.98 -16.75 1.51
N ARG A 9 28.99 -16.88 2.37
CA ARG A 9 29.80 -15.75 2.82
C ARG A 9 30.36 -15.02 1.59
N GLY A 10 29.99 -13.75 1.42
CA GLY A 10 30.57 -12.82 0.44
C GLY A 10 29.66 -12.39 -0.72
N ILE A 11 28.68 -13.19 -1.16
CA ILE A 11 27.77 -12.79 -2.26
C ILE A 11 26.38 -13.39 -2.05
N THR A 12 25.40 -12.55 -1.72
CA THR A 12 23.98 -12.96 -1.61
C THR A 12 23.36 -12.96 -3.01
N LYS A 13 23.35 -14.12 -3.68
CA LYS A 13 22.62 -14.32 -4.94
C LYS A 13 21.28 -14.99 -4.68
N ILE A 14 20.23 -14.53 -5.36
CA ILE A 14 18.93 -15.18 -5.36
C ILE A 14 18.84 -16.01 -6.63
N LEU A 15 19.00 -17.31 -6.50
CA LEU A 15 18.97 -18.24 -7.62
C LEU A 15 17.62 -18.96 -7.68
N TRP A 16 17.05 -19.04 -8.88
CA TRP A 16 15.94 -19.91 -9.18
C TRP A 16 16.47 -21.16 -9.89
N LEU A 17 16.25 -22.34 -9.30
CA LEU A 17 16.60 -23.62 -9.92
C LEU A 17 15.34 -24.27 -10.49
N LYS A 18 15.39 -24.68 -11.76
CA LYS A 18 14.25 -25.35 -12.42
C LYS A 18 13.99 -26.74 -11.83
N ASN A 19 15.04 -27.50 -11.55
CA ASN A 19 15.00 -28.84 -10.97
C ASN A 19 16.13 -28.98 -9.92
N ILE A 20 15.86 -29.75 -8.86
CA ILE A 20 16.85 -30.17 -7.86
C ILE A 20 16.81 -31.70 -7.84
N ALA A 21 17.92 -32.33 -8.24
CA ALA A 21 18.03 -33.79 -8.35
C ALA A 21 18.22 -34.47 -6.98
N ALA A 22 18.73 -33.74 -5.98
CA ALA A 22 18.96 -34.28 -4.65
C ALA A 22 17.64 -34.64 -3.93
N ALA A 23 17.56 -35.88 -3.42
CA ALA A 23 16.43 -36.33 -2.61
C ALA A 23 16.20 -35.47 -1.36
N THR A 24 17.27 -34.88 -0.82
CA THR A 24 17.25 -33.95 0.32
C THR A 24 16.74 -32.55 -0.03
N ARG A 25 16.48 -32.28 -1.33
CA ARG A 25 16.15 -30.96 -1.88
C ARG A 25 17.21 -29.88 -1.63
N ILE A 26 18.42 -30.28 -1.24
CA ILE A 26 19.57 -29.39 -1.09
C ILE A 26 20.34 -29.44 -2.41
N PRO A 27 20.37 -28.36 -3.21
CA PRO A 27 21.09 -28.31 -4.46
C PRO A 27 22.60 -28.34 -4.21
N THR A 28 23.27 -29.14 -5.03
CA THR A 28 24.71 -29.30 -5.05
C THR A 28 25.38 -28.13 -5.79
N ARG A 29 26.69 -27.98 -5.60
CA ARG A 29 27.47 -26.92 -6.27
C ARG A 29 27.41 -27.03 -7.81
N ALA A 30 27.36 -28.25 -8.33
CA ALA A 30 27.24 -28.50 -9.76
C ALA A 30 25.90 -27.99 -10.31
N GLU A 31 24.79 -28.23 -9.59
CA GLU A 31 23.46 -27.76 -9.96
C GLU A 31 23.30 -26.24 -9.82
N ILE A 32 24.08 -25.59 -8.96
CA ILE A 32 24.07 -24.13 -8.81
C ILE A 32 24.83 -23.42 -9.94
N SER A 33 25.85 -24.07 -10.50
CA SER A 33 26.73 -23.48 -11.51
C SER A 33 26.33 -23.85 -12.94
N ALA A 34 25.35 -24.73 -13.09
CA ALA A 34 24.85 -25.22 -14.36
C ALA A 34 23.75 -24.30 -14.95
N PRO A 35 23.40 -24.47 -16.25
CA PRO A 35 22.40 -23.64 -16.94
C PRO A 35 20.96 -23.77 -16.40
N ASN A 36 20.74 -24.67 -15.44
CA ASN A 36 19.49 -24.87 -14.72
C ASN A 36 19.22 -23.79 -13.66
N SER A 37 20.20 -22.92 -13.37
CA SER A 37 20.11 -21.82 -12.43
C SER A 37 19.90 -20.48 -13.15
N THR A 38 18.97 -19.66 -12.63
CA THR A 38 18.74 -18.30 -13.10
C THR A 38 18.99 -17.33 -11.95
N ASP A 39 19.88 -16.36 -12.16
CA ASP A 39 20.16 -15.30 -11.18
C ASP A 39 19.04 -14.25 -11.24
N LEU A 40 18.19 -14.24 -10.21
CA LEU A 40 17.08 -13.30 -10.08
C LEU A 40 17.47 -12.03 -9.31
N THR A 41 18.72 -11.90 -8.88
CA THR A 41 19.16 -10.81 -8.00
C THR A 41 18.87 -9.43 -8.61
N GLU A 42 19.16 -9.27 -9.90
CA GLU A 42 18.93 -8.01 -10.61
C GLU A 42 17.45 -7.76 -10.89
N ALA A 43 16.70 -8.81 -11.25
CA ALA A 43 15.25 -8.71 -11.45
C ALA A 43 14.53 -8.30 -10.16
N MET A 44 14.95 -8.82 -9.00
CA MET A 44 14.39 -8.41 -7.70
C MET A 44 14.77 -6.99 -7.33
N ARG A 45 15.99 -6.53 -7.63
CA ARG A 45 16.42 -5.14 -7.41
C ARG A 45 15.67 -4.13 -8.28
N ARG A 46 15.27 -4.54 -9.48
CA ARG A 46 14.51 -3.69 -10.43
C ARG A 46 13.00 -3.65 -10.14
N ARG A 47 12.50 -4.44 -9.20
CA ARG A 47 11.07 -4.47 -8.88
C ARG A 47 10.62 -3.10 -8.32
N SER A 48 9.47 -2.62 -8.77
CA SER A 48 8.87 -1.41 -8.22
C SER A 48 8.65 -1.58 -6.71
N LEU A 49 9.04 -0.55 -5.97
CA LEU A 49 8.81 -0.49 -4.53
C LEU A 49 7.29 -0.46 -4.28
N PRO A 50 6.80 -1.10 -3.21
CA PRO A 50 5.39 -1.03 -2.88
C PRO A 50 5.01 0.43 -2.65
N GLU A 51 4.01 0.88 -3.40
CA GLU A 51 3.38 2.19 -3.24
C GLU A 51 1.97 2.02 -2.70
N ARG A 52 1.60 2.85 -1.72
CA ARG A 52 0.26 2.93 -1.17
C ARG A 52 -0.20 4.38 -1.23
N VAL A 53 -1.43 4.59 -1.69
CA VAL A 53 -2.06 5.91 -1.69
C VAL A 53 -3.09 5.92 -0.57
N LEU A 54 -2.98 6.89 0.32
CA LEU A 54 -3.97 7.19 1.34
C LEU A 54 -4.66 8.49 0.95
N GLN A 55 -5.99 8.45 0.85
CA GLN A 55 -6.80 9.63 0.60
C GLN A 55 -7.39 10.09 1.92
N ILE A 56 -7.10 11.34 2.30
CA ILE A 56 -7.60 11.96 3.52
C ILE A 56 -8.54 13.09 3.11
N CYS A 57 -9.75 13.10 3.66
CA CYS A 57 -10.73 14.15 3.46
C CYS A 57 -11.13 14.71 4.82
N ASP A 58 -10.69 15.90 5.16
CA ASP A 58 -11.00 16.51 6.47
C ASP A 58 -12.41 17.11 6.54
N ASP A 59 -13.07 17.30 5.39
CA ASP A 59 -14.46 17.72 5.31
C ASP A 59 -15.41 16.55 5.60
N THR A 60 -15.91 16.51 6.84
CA THR A 60 -16.85 15.47 7.29
C THR A 60 -18.17 15.50 6.53
N ALA A 61 -18.63 16.68 6.09
CA ALA A 61 -19.90 16.79 5.35
C ALA A 61 -19.77 16.14 3.96
N ARG A 62 -18.64 16.37 3.27
CA ARG A 62 -18.34 15.72 1.97
C ARG A 62 -18.19 14.21 2.10
N ARG A 63 -17.59 13.73 3.18
CA ARG A 63 -17.50 12.30 3.47
C ARG A 63 -18.87 11.67 3.67
N THR A 64 -19.72 12.28 4.49
CA THR A 64 -21.10 11.80 4.72
C THR A 64 -21.92 11.80 3.44
N GLU A 65 -21.85 12.88 2.65
CA GLU A 65 -22.55 13.00 1.36
C GLU A 65 -22.12 11.88 0.39
N TYR A 66 -20.82 11.61 0.28
CA TYR A 66 -20.27 10.52 -0.52
C TYR A 66 -20.79 9.15 -0.08
N ASP A 67 -20.73 8.85 1.23
CA ASP A 67 -21.15 7.56 1.78
C ASP A 67 -22.67 7.33 1.64
N GLU A 68 -23.47 8.38 1.78
CA GLU A 68 -24.92 8.33 1.53
C GLU A 68 -25.23 8.12 0.04
N ALA A 69 -24.60 8.88 -0.85
CA ALA A 69 -24.82 8.75 -2.28
C ALA A 69 -24.40 7.37 -2.78
N LYS A 70 -23.27 6.83 -2.28
CA LYS A 70 -22.80 5.47 -2.58
C LYS A 70 -23.80 4.40 -2.17
N ARG A 71 -24.32 4.46 -0.93
CA ARG A 71 -25.33 3.50 -0.44
C ARG A 71 -26.64 3.61 -1.22
N SER A 72 -27.05 4.84 -1.56
CA SER A 72 -28.27 5.09 -2.33
C SER A 72 -28.16 4.54 -3.75
N ALA A 73 -27.04 4.75 -4.44
CA ALA A 73 -26.77 4.22 -5.77
C ALA A 73 -26.79 2.68 -5.76
N ALA A 74 -26.06 2.05 -4.83
CA ALA A 74 -26.03 0.58 -4.72
C ALA A 74 -27.42 -0.02 -4.46
N ARG A 75 -28.25 0.64 -3.63
CA ARG A 75 -29.63 0.20 -3.38
C ARG A 75 -30.51 0.36 -4.62
N ALA A 76 -30.39 1.49 -5.33
CA ALA A 76 -31.19 1.74 -6.52
C ALA A 76 -30.83 0.78 -7.66
N GLU A 77 -29.55 0.46 -7.83
CA GLU A 77 -29.06 -0.54 -8.77
C GLU A 77 -29.61 -1.94 -8.45
N LEU A 78 -29.57 -2.36 -7.18
CA LEU A 78 -30.12 -3.64 -6.76
C LEU A 78 -31.63 -3.75 -7.07
N LEU A 79 -32.39 -2.68 -6.81
CA LEU A 79 -33.83 -2.65 -7.10
C LEU A 79 -34.13 -2.67 -8.60
N ALA A 80 -33.40 -1.89 -9.40
CA ALA A 80 -33.55 -1.92 -10.86
C ALA A 80 -33.14 -3.28 -11.45
N GLY A 81 -32.12 -3.94 -10.89
CA GLY A 81 -31.74 -5.30 -11.29
C GLY A 81 -32.76 -6.37 -10.93
N SER A 82 -33.58 -6.15 -9.90
CA SER A 82 -34.65 -7.09 -9.50
C SER A 82 -35.88 -7.05 -10.39
N ASP A 83 -36.13 -5.93 -11.08
CA ASP A 83 -37.25 -5.74 -12.00
C ASP A 83 -36.81 -4.84 -13.18
N PRO A 84 -36.17 -5.42 -14.22
CA PRO A 84 -35.59 -4.67 -15.32
C PRO A 84 -36.60 -3.93 -16.21
N ASP A 85 -37.85 -4.38 -16.25
CA ASP A 85 -38.91 -3.77 -17.07
C ASP A 85 -39.56 -2.56 -16.37
N ASN A 86 -39.20 -2.31 -15.12
CA ASN A 86 -39.72 -1.20 -14.33
C ASN A 86 -38.99 0.11 -14.62
N ALA A 87 -39.48 0.83 -15.63
CA ALA A 87 -38.90 2.10 -16.06
C ALA A 87 -38.69 3.13 -14.91
N PRO A 88 -39.60 3.28 -13.92
CA PRO A 88 -39.33 4.12 -12.74
C PRO A 88 -38.12 3.69 -11.90
N LEU A 89 -37.90 2.39 -11.69
CA LEU A 89 -36.73 1.89 -10.96
C LEU A 89 -35.44 2.12 -11.75
N ALA A 90 -35.47 1.91 -13.07
CA ALA A 90 -34.36 2.21 -13.95
C ALA A 90 -33.98 3.70 -13.90
N ALA A 91 -34.95 4.61 -14.02
CA ALA A 91 -34.73 6.05 -13.93
C ALA A 91 -34.16 6.46 -12.57
N ARG A 92 -34.64 5.85 -11.47
CA ARG A 92 -34.12 6.08 -10.12
C ARG A 92 -32.67 5.62 -9.97
N ALA A 93 -32.30 4.49 -10.57
CA ALA A 93 -30.93 4.00 -10.57
C ALA A 93 -29.99 4.96 -11.31
N THR A 94 -30.41 5.46 -12.48
CA THR A 94 -29.64 6.48 -13.23
C THR A 94 -29.43 7.75 -12.41
N ALA A 95 -30.50 8.33 -11.84
CA ALA A 95 -30.40 9.54 -11.03
C ALA A 95 -29.52 9.36 -9.77
N ALA A 96 -29.60 8.18 -9.13
CA ALA A 96 -28.76 7.87 -7.98
C ALA A 96 -27.28 7.70 -8.37
N ALA A 97 -26.99 7.12 -9.53
CA ALA A 97 -25.64 7.00 -10.07
C ALA A 97 -25.03 8.37 -10.41
N GLU A 98 -25.80 9.27 -11.03
CA GLU A 98 -25.36 10.65 -11.31
C GLU A 98 -25.04 11.42 -10.03
N ARG A 99 -25.89 11.29 -8.99
CA ARG A 99 -25.64 11.89 -7.68
C ARG A 99 -24.37 11.32 -7.03
N TYR A 100 -24.16 10.01 -7.11
CA TYR A 100 -22.94 9.38 -6.59
C TYR A 100 -21.69 9.89 -7.31
N GLU A 101 -21.72 10.02 -8.63
CA GLU A 101 -20.61 10.57 -9.40
C GLU A 101 -20.31 12.03 -9.06
N ALA A 102 -21.34 12.85 -8.86
CA ALA A 102 -21.17 14.23 -8.39
C ALA A 102 -20.54 14.29 -6.98
N ALA A 103 -21.05 13.47 -6.04
CA ALA A 103 -20.52 13.39 -4.69
C ALA A 103 -19.07 12.86 -4.66
N ARG A 104 -18.73 11.89 -5.52
CA ARG A 104 -17.37 11.39 -5.68
C ARG A 104 -16.41 12.49 -6.12
N LYS A 105 -16.76 13.26 -7.16
CA LYS A 105 -15.93 14.37 -7.64
C LYS A 105 -15.73 15.44 -6.55
N ALA A 106 -16.78 15.76 -5.81
CA ALA A 106 -16.69 16.71 -4.70
C ALA A 106 -15.79 16.18 -3.56
N PHE A 107 -15.92 14.90 -3.21
CA PHE A 107 -15.07 14.23 -2.24
C PHE A 107 -13.60 14.21 -2.68
N ASP A 108 -13.33 13.84 -3.93
CA ASP A 108 -11.97 13.80 -4.48
C ASP A 108 -11.32 15.19 -4.53
N THR A 109 -12.10 16.22 -4.88
CA THR A 109 -11.63 17.62 -4.88
C THR A 109 -11.31 18.12 -3.47
N ALA A 110 -12.09 17.70 -2.48
CA ALA A 110 -11.87 18.06 -1.07
C ALA A 110 -10.81 17.17 -0.38
N SER A 111 -10.30 16.14 -1.06
CA SER A 111 -9.37 15.18 -0.49
C SER A 111 -7.91 15.50 -0.83
N ILE A 112 -7.02 15.24 0.12
CA ILE A 112 -5.57 15.23 -0.07
C ILE A 112 -5.12 13.79 -0.26
N SER A 113 -4.33 13.53 -1.30
CA SER A 113 -3.75 12.21 -1.59
C SER A 113 -2.30 12.14 -1.10
N LEU A 114 -2.03 11.30 -0.11
CA LEU A 114 -0.69 10.99 0.37
C LEU A 114 -0.18 9.70 -0.27
N ARG A 115 1.00 9.75 -0.89
CA ARG A 115 1.65 8.57 -1.48
C ARG A 115 2.79 8.09 -0.59
N PHE A 116 2.61 6.92 0.01
CA PHE A 116 3.62 6.23 0.77
C PHE A 116 4.39 5.29 -0.16
N ARG A 117 5.70 5.52 -0.28
CA ARG A 117 6.63 4.66 -1.00
C ARG A 117 7.71 4.21 -0.06
N ALA A 118 8.01 2.91 -0.07
CA ALA A 118 9.17 2.41 0.66
C ALA A 118 10.45 3.09 0.14
N PRO A 119 11.31 3.65 1.02
CA PRO A 119 12.55 4.27 0.59
C PRO A 119 13.50 3.22 -0.01
N PRO A 120 14.32 3.57 -1.00
CA PRO A 120 15.41 2.72 -1.45
C PRO A 120 16.33 2.35 -0.28
N ARG A 121 16.91 1.16 -0.32
CA ARG A 121 17.78 0.66 0.75
C ARG A 121 18.91 1.62 1.18
N PRO A 122 19.69 2.24 0.28
CA PRO A 122 20.74 3.17 0.70
C PRO A 122 20.18 4.39 1.45
N VAL A 123 19.06 4.96 0.99
CA VAL A 123 18.38 6.07 1.67
C VAL A 123 17.89 5.63 3.05
N LEU A 124 17.37 4.41 3.18
CA LEU A 124 16.96 3.88 4.48
C LEU A 124 18.15 3.75 5.45
N GLU A 125 19.30 3.29 4.97
CA GLU A 125 20.50 3.13 5.80
C GLU A 125 21.05 4.50 6.26
N GLU A 126 21.04 5.50 5.39
CA GLU A 126 21.36 6.89 5.75
C GLU A 126 20.40 7.42 6.82
N LEU A 127 19.09 7.19 6.68
CA LEU A 127 18.09 7.60 7.67
C LEU A 127 18.28 6.91 9.02
N ILE A 128 18.58 5.61 9.03
CA ILE A 128 18.87 4.87 10.27
C ILE A 128 20.13 5.43 10.94
N HIS A 129 21.14 5.81 10.16
CA HIS A 129 22.36 6.38 10.70
C HIS A 129 22.14 7.80 11.25
N ALA A 130 21.34 8.62 10.56
CA ALA A 130 20.98 9.96 10.98
C ALA A 130 20.08 9.96 12.23
N HIS A 131 19.25 8.93 12.38
CA HIS A 131 18.30 8.77 13.49
C HIS A 131 18.49 7.40 14.16
N PRO A 132 19.61 7.19 14.88
CA PRO A 132 19.83 5.94 15.57
C PRO A 132 18.71 5.72 16.61
N PRO A 133 18.24 4.48 16.79
CA PRO A 133 17.24 4.18 17.81
C PRO A 133 17.83 4.52 19.19
N THR A 134 17.01 5.14 20.03
CA THR A 134 17.36 5.41 21.43
C THR A 134 17.43 4.10 22.22
N ASP A 135 18.16 4.10 23.34
CA ASP A 135 18.31 2.92 24.20
C ASP A 135 16.96 2.35 24.66
N GLN A 136 15.99 3.23 24.93
CA GLN A 136 14.62 2.87 25.28
C GLN A 136 13.90 2.15 24.12
N GLN A 137 14.06 2.64 22.89
CA GLN A 137 13.46 2.02 21.68
C GLN A 137 14.12 0.68 21.33
N ALA A 138 15.40 0.51 21.63
CA ALA A 138 16.11 -0.75 21.47
C ALA A 138 15.65 -1.81 22.49
N ALA A 139 15.32 -1.39 23.71
CA ALA A 139 14.82 -2.26 24.77
C ALA A 139 13.34 -2.66 24.55
N ASP A 140 12.48 -1.72 24.16
CA ASP A 140 11.02 -1.94 24.11
C ASP A 140 10.52 -2.62 22.84
N GLY A 141 11.35 -2.74 21.79
CA GLY A 141 11.05 -3.52 20.59
C GLY A 141 9.78 -3.09 19.86
N ALA A 142 9.91 -2.29 18.79
CA ALA A 142 8.84 -1.93 17.84
C ALA A 142 7.52 -1.43 18.45
N ALA A 143 7.50 -0.97 19.70
CA ALA A 143 6.38 -0.23 20.25
C ALA A 143 6.24 1.10 19.48
N PHE A 144 5.15 1.23 18.73
CA PHE A 144 4.83 2.44 17.97
C PHE A 144 4.65 3.61 18.94
N ASN A 145 5.56 4.59 18.87
CA ASN A 145 5.51 5.76 19.74
C ASN A 145 4.59 6.83 19.12
N ALA A 146 3.33 6.85 19.55
CA ALA A 146 2.30 7.74 19.01
C ALA A 146 2.60 9.23 19.26
N GLU A 147 3.40 9.55 20.27
CA GLU A 147 3.72 10.94 20.65
C GLU A 147 4.61 11.65 19.63
N THR A 148 5.50 10.93 18.94
CA THR A 148 6.37 11.52 17.91
C THR A 148 5.60 12.07 16.71
N LEU A 149 4.37 11.59 16.46
CA LEU A 149 3.52 12.11 15.39
C LEU A 149 2.71 13.34 15.82
N LEU A 150 2.52 13.57 17.13
CA LEU A 150 1.72 14.67 17.64
C LEU A 150 2.51 15.98 17.77
N SER A 151 3.84 15.92 17.86
CA SER A 151 4.69 17.13 17.96
C SER A 151 4.68 18.00 16.69
N PHE A 152 4.46 17.40 15.51
CA PHE A 152 4.33 18.12 14.24
C PHE A 152 3.10 19.04 14.14
N ARG A 153 2.11 18.92 15.04
CA ARG A 153 0.92 19.78 15.05
C ARG A 153 1.12 21.12 15.77
N SER A 154 2.20 21.31 16.53
CA SER A 154 2.33 22.50 17.38
C SER A 154 3.01 23.72 16.73
N GLU A 155 3.57 23.59 15.53
CA GLU A 155 4.30 24.69 14.87
C GLU A 155 3.42 25.58 13.97
N GLY A 156 2.12 25.27 13.81
CA GLY A 156 1.23 25.98 12.88
C GLY A 156 0.39 27.14 13.46
N ASP A 157 0.22 27.24 14.78
CA ASP A 157 -0.76 28.16 15.39
C ASP A 157 -0.18 29.52 15.85
N ALA A 158 1.10 29.80 15.59
CA ALA A 158 1.75 31.03 16.08
C ALA A 158 1.73 32.22 15.08
N ALA A 159 1.10 32.11 13.91
CA ALA A 159 1.15 33.13 12.86
C ALA A 159 -0.24 33.63 12.42
N SER A 160 -1.06 34.12 13.35
CA SER A 160 -2.21 34.98 13.02
C SER A 160 -2.63 35.82 14.24
N SER A 161 -1.83 36.83 14.57
CA SER A 161 -2.32 38.00 15.32
C SER A 161 -1.42 39.20 15.04
N THR A 162 -1.70 39.92 13.96
CA THR A 162 -1.45 41.37 13.86
C THR A 162 -2.37 41.97 12.81
#